data_AF-A0A1X0RNN2-F1
#
_entry.id   AF-A0A1X0RNN2-F1
#
_cell.length_a   1.000
_cell.length_b   1.000
_cell.length_c   1.000
_cell.angle_alpha   90.00
_cell.angle_beta   90.00
_cell.angle_gamma   90.00
#
_symmetry.space_group_name_H-M   'P 1'
#
loop_
_entity.id
_entity.type
_entity.pdbx_description
1 polymer ?
#
loop_
_entity_poly.entity_id
_entity_poly.type
_entity_poly.pdbx_seq_one_letter_code
_entity_poly.pdbx_strand_id
1 'polypeptide(L)'
;MPKNSDTKGVTLFGAIFTDIYNKMSLERIAFAYASDTDHSLTYGQLKLGIQYGDAVAICSPNNIEYTILFHGIITAGSVVAAIRSTADCTRDGIVYNITTAKPKLFIIYQAEIDVVLSAAKEAGISESNILLLTYDNSKTNTLASIPTVKGTLFSSEELAEPYPYTKDDLTNSPCCLYYASGSTGKNKTVMIRQSSFIHYLLHGPLDVGVLNSLIIAIFSYASGLFIYLTFGLFSR
;
A
#
# COMPACT_ATOMS: atom_id res chain seq x y z
N MET A 1 10.15 -11.60 -41.88
CA MET A 1 9.44 -12.04 -40.65
C MET A 1 10.41 -12.78 -39.76
N PRO A 2 10.80 -12.23 -38.59
CA PRO A 2 11.32 -13.04 -37.50
C PRO A 2 10.20 -13.89 -36.90
N LYS A 3 10.52 -15.06 -36.33
CA LYS A 3 9.62 -15.86 -35.49
C LYS A 3 10.13 -15.85 -34.05
N ASN A 4 9.19 -15.91 -33.10
CA ASN A 4 9.34 -16.25 -31.68
C ASN A 4 10.53 -15.65 -30.91
N SER A 5 10.23 -14.67 -30.06
CA SER A 5 11.01 -14.36 -28.86
C SER A 5 10.05 -14.08 -27.69
N ASP A 6 10.07 -14.94 -26.68
CA ASP A 6 9.42 -14.86 -25.36
C ASP A 6 8.26 -13.86 -25.18
N THR A 7 7.03 -14.35 -25.36
CA THR A 7 5.85 -13.79 -24.66
C THR A 7 5.81 -14.27 -23.20
N LYS A 8 6.90 -14.03 -22.45
CA LYS A 8 6.85 -14.08 -20.98
C LYS A 8 5.92 -12.96 -20.52
N GLY A 9 5.02 -13.27 -19.58
CA GLY A 9 3.98 -12.35 -19.18
C GLY A 9 4.55 -11.04 -18.64
N VAL A 10 3.99 -9.91 -19.06
CA VAL A 10 4.24 -8.62 -18.41
C VAL A 10 3.73 -8.75 -16.98
N THR A 11 4.62 -8.63 -16.00
CA THR A 11 4.26 -8.58 -14.58
C THR A 11 4.07 -7.13 -14.13
N LEU A 12 3.33 -6.90 -13.04
CA LEU A 12 3.20 -5.57 -12.46
C LEU A 12 4.57 -4.99 -12.06
N PHE A 13 5.44 -5.83 -11.50
CA PHE A 13 6.85 -5.51 -11.26
C PHE A 13 7.57 -5.08 -12.53
N GLY A 14 7.44 -5.84 -13.62
CA GLY A 14 7.98 -5.49 -14.93
C GLY A 14 7.58 -4.09 -15.40
N ALA A 15 6.28 -3.77 -15.29
CA ALA A 15 5.69 -2.52 -15.76
C ALA A 15 6.04 -1.30 -14.90
N ILE A 16 6.02 -1.41 -13.56
CA ILE A 16 6.36 -0.29 -12.67
C ILE A 16 7.87 -0.03 -12.67
N PHE A 17 8.69 -1.09 -12.70
CA PHE A 17 10.03 -1.01 -12.12
C PHE A 17 11.19 -1.39 -13.04
N THR A 18 10.97 -2.05 -14.19
CA THR A 18 12.10 -2.55 -15.01
C THR A 18 12.38 -1.72 -16.26
N ASP A 19 13.64 -1.72 -16.70
CA ASP A 19 14.12 -1.05 -17.92
C ASP A 19 13.28 -1.28 -19.18
N ILE A 20 12.63 -2.45 -19.28
CA ILE A 20 11.80 -2.84 -20.43
C ILE A 20 10.65 -1.86 -20.67
N TYR A 21 10.12 -1.23 -19.61
CA TYR A 21 9.01 -0.29 -19.68
C TYR A 21 9.31 1.09 -19.06
N ASN A 22 10.13 1.17 -18.00
CA ASN A 22 10.33 2.41 -17.23
C ASN A 22 11.78 2.96 -17.20
N LYS A 23 12.74 2.32 -17.89
CA LYS A 23 14.16 2.76 -17.92
C LYS A 23 14.78 2.95 -16.51
N MET A 24 14.50 2.02 -15.60
CA MET A 24 15.12 1.92 -14.28
C MET A 24 15.84 0.58 -14.17
N SER A 25 17.09 0.60 -13.68
CA SER A 25 17.86 -0.63 -13.50
C SER A 25 17.30 -1.48 -12.36
N LEU A 26 17.43 -2.80 -12.50
CA LEU A 26 16.93 -3.81 -11.56
C LEU A 26 17.48 -3.68 -10.13
N GLU A 27 18.55 -2.91 -9.95
CA GLU A 27 19.20 -2.62 -8.66
C GLU A 27 18.49 -1.49 -7.86
N ARG A 28 17.45 -0.85 -8.42
CA ARG A 28 16.89 0.43 -7.93
C ARG A 28 15.36 0.45 -7.75
N ILE A 29 14.83 -0.64 -7.22
CA ILE A 29 13.41 -0.95 -6.98
C ILE A 29 13.36 -1.60 -5.58
N ALA A 30 12.61 -1.31 -4.47
CA ALA A 30 11.69 -0.23 -4.07
C ALA A 30 11.51 0.03 -2.50
N PHE A 31 12.50 -0.23 -1.61
CA PHE A 31 12.50 0.03 -0.13
C PHE A 31 13.05 1.42 0.26
N ALA A 32 12.36 2.17 1.12
CA ALA A 32 12.93 3.42 1.67
C ALA A 32 13.56 3.23 3.06
N TYR A 33 14.89 3.12 3.13
CA TYR A 33 15.62 3.32 4.38
C TYR A 33 15.57 4.81 4.75
N ALA A 34 14.77 5.17 5.76
CA ALA A 34 14.60 6.56 6.23
C ALA A 34 15.84 7.16 6.96
N SER A 35 17.04 6.69 6.60
CA SER A 35 18.34 7.08 7.13
C SER A 35 19.44 7.20 6.06
N ASP A 36 19.14 6.86 4.80
CA ASP A 36 20.04 7.01 3.65
C ASP A 36 19.36 7.90 2.61
N THR A 37 19.96 9.06 2.31
CA THR A 37 19.43 10.04 1.36
C THR A 37 19.94 9.86 -0.06
N ASP A 38 20.94 8.99 -0.25
CA ASP A 38 21.77 8.97 -1.45
C ASP A 38 21.51 7.70 -2.29
N HIS A 39 20.88 6.68 -1.69
CA HIS A 39 20.65 5.37 -2.31
C HIS A 39 19.18 5.05 -2.55
N SER A 40 18.92 4.50 -3.73
CA SER A 40 17.60 4.09 -4.18
C SER A 40 17.05 2.91 -3.37
N LEU A 41 15.80 3.03 -2.90
CA LEU A 41 14.72 2.10 -3.23
C LEU A 41 15.20 0.69 -3.70
N THR A 42 15.26 -0.35 -2.83
CA THR A 42 15.69 -1.76 -3.14
C THR A 42 14.65 -2.86 -2.81
N TYR A 43 14.68 -4.08 -3.39
CA TYR A 43 13.42 -4.85 -3.60
C TYR A 43 13.17 -5.92 -2.53
N GLY A 44 11.97 -5.91 -1.94
CA GLY A 44 11.42 -7.10 -1.30
C GLY A 44 9.95 -6.97 -0.95
N GLN A 45 9.20 -8.05 -1.09
CA GLN A 45 7.95 -8.21 -0.34
C GLN A 45 8.25 -8.40 1.14
N LEU A 46 7.32 -7.92 1.96
CA LEU A 46 7.20 -8.26 3.36
C LEU A 46 6.54 -9.65 3.48
N LYS A 47 7.02 -10.52 4.38
CA LYS A 47 6.36 -11.81 4.66
C LYS A 47 5.09 -11.60 5.50
N LEU A 48 4.05 -11.08 4.86
CA LEU A 48 2.77 -10.71 5.47
C LEU A 48 1.97 -11.91 5.99
N GLY A 49 2.19 -13.13 5.46
CA GLY A 49 1.35 -14.30 5.70
C GLY A 49 0.00 -14.28 4.97
N ILE A 50 -0.08 -13.50 3.88
CA ILE A 50 -1.31 -13.12 3.17
C ILE A 50 -1.27 -13.69 1.75
N GLN A 51 -2.45 -14.03 1.19
CA GLN A 51 -2.55 -14.63 -0.14
C GLN A 51 -2.93 -13.59 -1.21
N TYR A 52 -2.72 -13.94 -2.47
CA TYR A 52 -3.18 -13.12 -3.58
C TYR A 52 -4.70 -12.83 -3.50
N GLY A 53 -5.07 -11.57 -3.73
CA GLY A 53 -6.46 -11.08 -3.68
C GLY A 53 -6.99 -10.79 -2.27
N ASP A 54 -6.27 -11.15 -1.20
CA ASP A 54 -6.64 -10.75 0.15
C ASP A 54 -6.46 -9.23 0.36
N ALA A 55 -7.29 -8.65 1.23
CA ALA A 55 -7.21 -7.23 1.57
C ALA A 55 -6.28 -6.97 2.76
N VAL A 56 -5.49 -5.90 2.67
CA VAL A 56 -4.68 -5.33 3.76
C VAL A 56 -5.11 -3.90 4.00
N ALA A 57 -5.64 -3.61 5.19
CA ALA A 57 -6.09 -2.27 5.53
C ALA A 57 -4.95 -1.43 6.12
N ILE A 58 -4.88 -0.16 5.74
CA ILE A 58 -3.99 0.84 6.34
C ILE A 58 -4.84 2.00 6.85
N CYS A 59 -4.87 2.24 8.16
CA CYS A 59 -5.44 3.44 8.79
C CYS A 59 -4.29 4.24 9.44
N SER A 60 -3.71 5.18 8.69
CA SER A 60 -2.52 5.90 9.12
C SER A 60 -2.38 7.23 8.37
N PRO A 61 -1.90 8.31 9.02
CA PRO A 61 -1.62 9.58 8.35
C PRO A 61 -0.39 9.44 7.43
N ASN A 62 -0.16 10.44 6.57
CA ASN A 62 0.99 10.45 5.66
C ASN A 62 2.32 10.26 6.41
N ASN A 63 3.05 9.21 6.05
CA ASN A 63 4.40 8.91 6.55
C ASN A 63 5.13 8.02 5.53
N ILE A 64 6.44 7.83 5.69
CA ILE A 64 7.27 7.05 4.73
C ILE A 64 6.86 5.57 4.72
N GLU A 65 6.60 4.98 5.89
CA GLU A 65 6.21 3.57 6.02
C GLU A 65 4.87 3.28 5.33
N TYR A 66 3.94 4.24 5.26
CA TYR A 66 2.71 4.13 4.47
C TYR A 66 3.02 3.80 3.01
N THR A 67 3.95 4.53 2.39
CA THR A 67 4.31 4.35 0.97
C THR A 67 5.00 2.99 0.73
N ILE A 68 5.89 2.57 1.66
CA ILE A 68 6.52 1.25 1.62
C ILE A 68 5.46 0.14 1.70
N LEU A 69 4.54 0.23 2.67
CA LEU A 69 3.47 -0.73 2.86
C LEU A 69 2.53 -0.78 1.66
N PHE A 70 2.09 0.38 1.17
CA PHE A 70 1.17 0.49 0.04
C PHE A 70 1.68 -0.27 -1.18
N HIS A 71 2.94 -0.01 -1.58
CA HIS A 71 3.54 -0.71 -2.72
C HIS A 71 3.90 -2.16 -2.40
N GLY A 72 4.36 -2.46 -1.18
CA GLY A 72 4.67 -3.82 -0.74
C GLY A 72 3.47 -4.77 -0.70
N ILE A 73 2.27 -4.26 -0.37
CA ILE A 73 0.99 -5.00 -0.43
C ILE A 73 0.64 -5.29 -1.88
N ILE A 74 0.80 -4.32 -2.78
CA ILE A 74 0.52 -4.47 -4.21
C ILE A 74 1.52 -5.45 -4.86
N THR A 75 2.82 -5.37 -4.57
CA THR A 75 3.80 -6.34 -5.08
C THR A 75 3.63 -7.74 -4.46
N ALA A 76 2.97 -7.86 -3.30
CA ALA A 76 2.51 -9.11 -2.69
C ALA A 76 1.24 -9.72 -3.29
N GLY A 77 0.70 -9.17 -4.39
CA GLY A 77 -0.53 -9.67 -5.00
C GLY A 77 -1.80 -9.34 -4.22
N SER A 78 -1.68 -8.53 -3.16
CA SER A 78 -2.74 -8.21 -2.21
C SER A 78 -3.41 -6.87 -2.55
N VAL A 79 -4.55 -6.58 -1.92
CA VAL A 79 -5.38 -5.40 -2.20
C VAL A 79 -5.26 -4.39 -1.06
N VAL A 80 -4.84 -3.15 -1.34
CA VAL A 80 -4.77 -2.12 -0.29
C VAL A 80 -6.15 -1.58 0.03
N ALA A 81 -6.58 -1.63 1.27
CA ALA A 81 -7.75 -0.91 1.78
C ALA A 81 -7.31 0.37 2.50
N ALA A 82 -7.35 1.49 1.77
CA ALA A 82 -6.84 2.79 2.21
C ALA A 82 -7.87 3.51 3.12
N ILE A 83 -7.79 3.25 4.43
CA ILE A 83 -8.69 3.77 5.45
C ILE A 83 -8.20 5.14 5.95
N ARG A 84 -9.13 6.07 6.20
CA ARG A 84 -8.83 7.41 6.71
C ARG A 84 -8.55 7.38 8.22
N SER A 85 -7.52 8.11 8.63
CA SER A 85 -7.07 8.30 10.01
C SER A 85 -7.47 9.68 10.57
N THR A 86 -6.97 10.01 11.76
CA THR A 86 -7.06 11.32 12.42
C THR A 86 -8.49 11.89 12.46
N ALA A 87 -8.74 13.07 11.86
CA ALA A 87 -10.03 13.76 11.95
C ALA A 87 -11.19 13.01 11.26
N ASP A 88 -10.89 12.11 10.33
CA ASP A 88 -11.86 11.23 9.67
C ASP A 88 -12.07 9.88 10.40
N CYS A 89 -11.25 9.58 11.42
CA CYS A 89 -11.23 8.29 12.13
C CYS A 89 -12.41 8.15 13.10
N THR A 90 -13.62 8.02 12.55
CA THR A 90 -14.85 7.76 13.31
C THR A 90 -15.05 6.25 13.45
N ARG A 91 -15.43 5.78 14.66
CA ARG A 91 -15.63 4.35 14.95
C ARG A 91 -16.50 3.64 13.90
N ASP A 92 -17.68 4.19 13.63
CA ASP A 92 -18.65 3.60 12.71
C ASP A 92 -18.15 3.64 11.25
N GLY A 93 -17.32 4.63 10.92
CA GLY A 93 -16.57 4.69 9.66
C GLY A 93 -15.56 3.56 9.57
N ILE A 94 -14.75 3.32 10.61
CA ILE A 94 -13.81 2.19 10.68
C ILE A 94 -14.56 0.85 10.58
N VAL A 95 -15.63 0.64 11.35
CA VAL A 95 -16.48 -0.57 11.28
C VAL A 95 -16.98 -0.80 9.85
N TYR A 96 -17.58 0.21 9.21
CA TYR A 96 -18.07 0.09 7.83
C TYR A 96 -16.93 -0.28 6.86
N ASN A 97 -15.78 0.40 6.96
CA ASN A 97 -14.65 0.19 6.07
C ASN A 97 -14.09 -1.25 6.21
N ILE A 98 -13.78 -1.71 7.43
CA ILE A 98 -13.21 -3.04 7.64
C ILE A 98 -14.24 -4.17 7.43
N THR A 99 -15.53 -3.94 7.68
CA THR A 99 -16.60 -4.89 7.34
C THR A 99 -16.74 -5.06 5.83
N THR A 100 -16.48 -3.99 5.05
CA THR A 100 -16.56 -4.03 3.59
C THR A 100 -15.30 -4.63 2.95
N ALA A 101 -14.11 -4.27 3.42
CA ALA A 101 -12.84 -4.80 2.90
C ALA A 101 -12.47 -6.20 3.44
N LYS A 102 -12.92 -6.55 4.65
CA LYS A 102 -12.60 -7.80 5.37
C LYS A 102 -11.09 -8.09 5.39
N PRO A 103 -10.27 -7.14 5.88
CA PRO A 103 -8.82 -7.26 5.79
C PRO A 103 -8.29 -8.47 6.55
N LYS A 104 -7.33 -9.18 5.96
CA LYS A 104 -6.54 -10.21 6.66
C LYS A 104 -5.59 -9.60 7.68
N LEU A 105 -5.13 -8.38 7.42
CA LEU A 105 -4.20 -7.63 8.23
C LEU A 105 -4.64 -6.17 8.25
N PHE A 106 -4.73 -5.58 9.45
CA PHE A 106 -5.09 -4.18 9.64
C PHE A 106 -3.92 -3.43 10.28
N ILE A 107 -3.23 -2.64 9.47
CA ILE A 107 -2.12 -1.81 9.90
C ILE A 107 -2.67 -0.44 10.32
N ILE A 108 -2.37 -0.03 11.55
CA ILE A 108 -2.92 1.19 12.14
C ILE A 108 -1.85 2.06 12.78
N TYR A 109 -2.03 3.38 12.73
CA TYR A 109 -1.17 4.30 13.47
C TYR A 109 -1.51 4.31 14.96
N GLN A 110 -0.48 4.40 15.80
CA GLN A 110 -0.59 4.30 17.26
C GLN A 110 -1.64 5.25 17.91
N ALA A 111 -1.93 6.39 17.29
CA ALA A 111 -2.90 7.37 17.81
C ALA A 111 -4.38 6.95 17.58
N GLU A 112 -4.64 6.00 16.68
CA GLU A 112 -5.99 5.57 16.28
C GLU A 112 -6.50 4.37 17.10
N ILE A 113 -5.67 3.84 18.01
CA ILE A 113 -5.79 2.47 18.53
C ILE A 113 -7.09 2.21 19.33
N ASP A 114 -7.52 3.13 20.19
CA ASP A 114 -8.73 2.95 21.00
C ASP A 114 -10.00 2.88 20.14
N VAL A 115 -10.06 3.72 19.10
CA VAL A 115 -11.15 3.74 18.11
C VAL A 115 -11.12 2.45 17.28
N VAL A 116 -9.93 2.04 16.83
CA VAL A 116 -9.76 0.84 16.02
C VAL A 116 -10.11 -0.43 16.80
N LEU A 117 -9.59 -0.65 18.01
CA LEU A 117 -9.86 -1.89 18.76
C LEU A 117 -11.36 -2.05 19.07
N SER A 118 -12.02 -0.94 19.39
CA SER A 118 -13.48 -0.88 19.57
C SER A 118 -14.25 -1.25 18.29
N ALA A 119 -13.75 -0.87 17.11
CA ALA A 119 -14.35 -1.19 15.82
C ALA A 119 -14.00 -2.60 15.31
N ALA A 120 -12.75 -3.03 15.45
CA ALA A 120 -12.24 -4.35 15.07
C ALA A 120 -12.99 -5.48 15.78
N LYS A 121 -13.20 -5.31 17.09
CA LYS A 121 -13.98 -6.23 17.93
C LYS A 121 -15.44 -6.38 17.47
N GLU A 122 -16.07 -5.33 16.96
CA GLU A 122 -17.43 -5.39 16.41
C GLU A 122 -17.47 -6.05 15.02
N ALA A 123 -16.49 -5.75 14.17
CA ALA A 123 -16.38 -6.34 12.83
C ALA A 123 -15.83 -7.77 12.81
N GLY A 124 -15.44 -8.34 13.96
CA GLY A 124 -14.88 -9.69 14.07
C GLY A 124 -13.42 -9.81 13.60
N ILE A 125 -12.67 -8.71 13.53
CA ILE A 125 -11.23 -8.71 13.22
C ILE A 125 -10.46 -9.04 14.50
N SER A 126 -9.62 -10.08 14.45
CA SER A 126 -8.78 -10.50 15.58
C SER A 126 -7.64 -9.50 15.85
N GLU A 127 -7.30 -9.28 17.12
CA GLU A 127 -6.13 -8.48 17.52
C GLU A 127 -4.81 -9.07 17.01
N SER A 128 -4.73 -10.39 16.80
CA SER A 128 -3.60 -11.06 16.13
C SER A 128 -3.35 -10.61 14.69
N ASN A 129 -4.34 -9.94 14.09
CA ASN A 129 -4.32 -9.47 12.72
C ASN A 129 -4.14 -7.94 12.65
N ILE A 130 -3.73 -7.30 13.75
CA ILE A 130 -3.50 -5.86 13.85
C ILE A 130 -1.99 -5.60 14.03
N LEU A 131 -1.45 -4.64 13.27
CA LEU A 131 -0.07 -4.17 13.44
C LEU A 131 -0.02 -2.66 13.65
N LEU A 132 0.89 -2.23 14.53
CA LEU A 132 1.05 -0.82 14.88
C LEU A 132 2.20 -0.14 14.12
N LEU A 133 1.88 0.97 13.45
CA LEU A 133 2.82 1.98 12.99
C LEU A 133 3.09 2.97 14.12
N THR A 134 4.36 3.18 14.44
CA THR A 134 4.81 3.89 15.64
C THR A 134 5.84 4.95 15.31
N TYR A 135 5.65 6.19 15.80
CA TYR A 135 6.57 7.30 15.55
C TYR A 135 7.96 7.11 16.20
N ASP A 136 8.02 6.40 17.32
CA ASP A 136 9.22 6.27 18.15
C ASP A 136 9.49 4.80 18.48
N ASN A 137 10.53 4.24 17.83
CA ASN A 137 10.95 2.85 18.01
C ASN A 137 11.62 2.57 19.38
N SER A 138 11.96 3.60 20.16
CA SER A 138 12.59 3.46 21.49
C SER A 138 11.56 3.36 22.62
N LYS A 139 10.34 3.82 22.40
CA LYS A 139 9.25 3.73 23.38
C LYS A 139 8.55 2.39 23.26
N THR A 140 8.84 1.50 24.22
CA THR A 140 8.02 0.31 24.49
C THR A 140 6.56 0.73 24.57
N ASN A 141 5.74 0.19 23.67
CA ASN A 141 4.35 0.60 23.55
C ASN A 141 3.61 0.30 24.87
N THR A 142 2.87 1.26 25.41
CA THR A 142 2.08 1.05 26.64
C THR A 142 0.97 0.03 26.44
N LEU A 143 0.60 -0.24 25.18
CA LEU A 143 -0.19 -1.39 24.75
C LEU A 143 0.74 -2.54 24.31
N ALA A 144 1.40 -3.16 25.29
CA ALA A 144 2.46 -4.16 25.10
C ALA A 144 2.00 -5.51 24.48
N SER A 145 0.73 -5.65 24.09
CA SER A 145 0.14 -6.87 23.52
C SER A 145 0.11 -6.90 21.98
N ILE A 146 0.20 -5.75 21.30
CA ILE A 146 0.00 -5.66 19.84
C ILE A 146 1.35 -5.41 19.15
N PRO A 147 1.77 -6.27 18.19
CA PRO A 147 3.05 -6.14 17.53
C PRO A 147 3.13 -4.93 16.58
N THR A 148 4.34 -4.43 16.35
CA THR A 148 4.59 -3.30 15.45
C THR A 148 4.94 -3.74 14.03
N VAL A 149 4.62 -2.92 13.04
CA VAL A 149 5.03 -3.13 11.64
C VAL A 149 6.54 -3.36 11.54
N LYS A 150 7.35 -2.56 12.24
CA LYS A 150 8.81 -2.74 12.21
C LYS A 150 9.25 -4.06 12.82
N GLY A 151 8.66 -4.47 13.95
CA GLY A 151 9.01 -5.72 14.64
C GLY A 151 8.57 -6.99 13.89
N THR A 152 7.51 -6.92 13.08
CA THR A 152 6.94 -8.09 12.37
C THR A 152 7.29 -8.15 10.89
N LEU A 153 7.39 -7.01 10.20
CA LEU A 153 7.52 -6.95 8.74
C LEU A 153 8.89 -6.39 8.29
N PHE A 154 9.43 -5.38 8.98
CA PHE A 154 10.76 -4.80 8.66
C PHE A 154 11.90 -5.40 9.50
N SER A 155 11.68 -6.52 10.17
CA SER A 155 12.66 -7.24 10.98
C SER A 155 13.35 -8.40 10.24
N SER A 156 12.88 -8.72 9.04
CA SER A 156 13.46 -9.74 8.16
C SER A 156 14.42 -9.11 7.16
N GLU A 157 15.67 -9.61 7.12
CA GLU A 157 16.61 -9.36 6.01
C GLU A 157 16.30 -10.24 4.79
N GLU A 158 15.45 -11.27 4.95
CA GLU A 158 15.00 -12.12 3.84
C GLU A 158 13.84 -11.44 3.10
N LEU A 159 14.09 -11.12 1.83
CA LEU A 159 13.20 -10.42 0.89
C LEU A 159 12.37 -11.45 0.10
N ALA A 160 11.05 -11.29 0.01
CA ALA A 160 10.20 -12.23 -0.74
C ALA A 160 9.95 -11.81 -2.21
N GLU A 161 9.82 -12.81 -3.09
CA GLU A 161 9.73 -12.68 -4.57
C GLU A 161 8.39 -12.11 -5.07
N PRO A 162 8.36 -11.25 -6.12
CA PRO A 162 7.14 -10.55 -6.55
C PRO A 162 6.00 -11.51 -6.90
N TYR A 163 4.75 -11.14 -6.60
CA TYR A 163 3.62 -11.95 -7.04
C TYR A 163 3.63 -12.01 -8.57
N PRO A 164 3.63 -13.21 -9.19
CA PRO A 164 3.81 -13.38 -10.63
C PRO A 164 2.49 -13.10 -11.37
N TYR A 165 2.02 -11.85 -11.26
CA TYR A 165 0.82 -11.33 -11.90
C TYR A 165 0.71 -11.78 -13.36
N THR A 166 -0.34 -12.52 -13.69
CA THR A 166 -0.69 -12.85 -15.07
C THR A 166 -1.38 -11.67 -15.75
N LYS A 167 -1.50 -11.73 -17.08
CA LYS A 167 -2.26 -10.73 -17.85
C LYS A 167 -3.72 -10.62 -17.38
N ASP A 168 -4.34 -11.70 -16.91
CA ASP A 168 -5.72 -11.64 -16.42
C ASP A 168 -5.80 -10.88 -15.10
N ASP A 169 -4.88 -11.15 -14.17
CA ASP A 169 -4.80 -10.44 -12.89
C ASP A 169 -4.59 -8.94 -13.08
N LEU A 170 -3.67 -8.56 -13.98
CA LEU A 170 -3.45 -7.17 -14.38
C LEU A 170 -4.67 -6.53 -15.05
N THR A 171 -5.57 -7.32 -15.64
CA THR A 171 -6.78 -6.81 -16.31
C THR A 171 -7.95 -6.66 -15.35
N ASN A 172 -8.18 -7.67 -14.51
CA ASN A 172 -9.45 -7.88 -13.82
C ASN A 172 -9.40 -7.66 -12.30
N SER A 173 -8.24 -7.82 -11.66
CA SER A 173 -8.16 -7.85 -10.20
C SER A 173 -8.28 -6.47 -9.56
N PRO A 174 -8.75 -6.39 -8.29
CA PRO A 174 -8.61 -5.19 -7.48
C PRO A 174 -7.12 -4.85 -7.27
N CYS A 175 -6.85 -3.56 -7.10
CA CYS A 175 -5.56 -3.04 -6.63
C CYS A 175 -5.76 -2.31 -5.30
N CYS A 176 -6.72 -1.38 -5.25
CA CYS A 176 -7.01 -0.59 -4.06
C CYS A 176 -8.52 -0.46 -3.80
N LEU A 177 -8.89 -0.33 -2.53
CA LEU A 177 -10.20 0.06 -2.05
C LEU A 177 -10.08 1.43 -1.34
N TYR A 178 -10.78 2.43 -1.85
CA TYR A 178 -10.84 3.80 -1.32
C TYR A 178 -12.25 4.15 -0.86
N TYR A 179 -12.40 4.98 0.17
CA TYR A 179 -13.71 5.26 0.79
C TYR A 179 -14.17 6.69 0.52
N ALA A 180 -15.26 6.83 -0.22
CA ALA A 180 -15.88 8.11 -0.59
C ALA A 180 -17.19 8.33 0.18
N SER A 181 -17.37 9.51 0.77
CA SER A 181 -18.62 9.94 1.38
C SER A 181 -19.62 10.32 0.29
N GLY A 182 -20.74 9.59 0.20
CA GLY A 182 -21.80 9.89 -0.77
C GLY A 182 -22.81 10.92 -0.26
N SER A 183 -23.49 11.61 -1.17
CA SER A 183 -24.64 12.50 -0.85
C SER A 183 -25.79 11.78 -0.12
N THR A 184 -25.81 10.45 -0.15
CA THR A 184 -26.73 9.56 0.56
C THR A 184 -26.32 9.25 2.01
N GLY A 185 -25.38 10.01 2.59
CA GLY A 185 -24.91 9.90 3.98
C GLY A 185 -24.01 8.69 4.28
N LYS A 186 -24.30 7.52 3.72
CA LYS A 186 -23.43 6.34 3.81
C LYS A 186 -22.19 6.49 2.93
N ASN A 187 -21.03 6.12 3.48
CA ASN A 187 -19.81 5.92 2.71
C ASN A 187 -20.02 4.83 1.64
N LYS A 188 -19.26 4.94 0.55
CA LYS A 188 -19.18 3.97 -0.54
C LYS A 188 -17.73 3.56 -0.71
N THR A 189 -17.50 2.27 -0.85
CA THR A 189 -16.19 1.72 -1.20
C THR A 189 -16.02 1.76 -2.72
N VAL A 190 -14.95 2.42 -3.18
CA VAL A 190 -14.56 2.57 -4.58
C VAL A 190 -13.39 1.63 -4.84
N MET A 191 -13.56 0.70 -5.77
CA MET A 191 -12.53 -0.24 -6.20
C MET A 191 -11.74 0.33 -7.37
N ILE A 192 -10.44 0.51 -7.19
CA ILE A 192 -9.47 0.74 -8.27
C ILE A 192 -8.94 -0.63 -8.71
N ARG A 193 -9.05 -0.96 -9.99
CA ARG A 193 -8.50 -2.21 -10.56
C ARG A 193 -7.02 -2.08 -10.87
N GLN A 194 -6.32 -3.21 -10.97
CA GLN A 194 -4.95 -3.28 -11.49
C GLN A 194 -4.84 -2.60 -12.85
N SER A 195 -5.78 -2.85 -13.77
CA SER A 195 -5.81 -2.22 -15.10
C SER A 195 -5.91 -0.70 -15.06
N SER A 196 -6.67 -0.14 -14.11
CA SER A 196 -6.75 1.32 -13.89
C SER A 196 -5.46 1.89 -13.34
N PHE A 197 -4.82 1.17 -12.40
CA PHE A 197 -3.54 1.57 -11.81
C PHE A 197 -2.40 1.52 -12.85
N ILE A 198 -2.31 0.43 -13.63
CA ILE A 198 -1.34 0.24 -14.73
C ILE A 198 -1.54 1.27 -15.84
N HIS A 199 -2.79 1.57 -16.20
CA HIS A 199 -3.05 2.63 -17.17
C HIS A 199 -2.51 3.98 -16.67
N TYR A 200 -2.70 4.30 -15.38
CA TYR A 200 -2.13 5.51 -14.78
C TYR A 200 -0.60 5.46 -14.68
N LEU A 201 0.00 4.33 -14.31
CA LEU A 201 1.47 4.15 -14.30
C LEU A 201 2.09 4.44 -15.68
N LEU A 202 1.43 4.03 -16.76
CA LEU A 202 1.95 4.13 -18.13
C LEU A 202 1.59 5.44 -18.87
N HIS A 203 0.61 6.21 -18.41
CA HIS A 203 0.09 7.41 -19.11
C HIS A 203 -0.18 8.62 -18.20
N GLY A 204 -0.10 8.45 -16.88
CA GLY A 204 -0.47 9.44 -15.86
C GLY A 204 0.64 10.38 -15.37
N PRO A 205 1.92 9.99 -15.25
CA PRO A 205 2.96 10.93 -14.87
C PRO A 205 3.27 11.89 -16.03
N LEU A 206 2.95 13.18 -15.82
CA LEU A 206 3.58 14.26 -16.57
C LEU A 206 5.08 14.26 -16.25
N ASP A 207 5.93 14.31 -17.27
CA ASP A 207 7.36 14.52 -17.06
C ASP A 207 7.60 15.97 -16.62
N VAL A 208 7.76 16.16 -15.30
CA VAL A 208 8.07 17.45 -14.66
C VAL A 208 9.53 17.56 -14.21
N GLY A 209 10.35 16.54 -14.50
CA GLY A 209 11.71 16.43 -13.97
C GLY A 209 11.80 16.32 -12.44
N VAL A 210 12.89 16.86 -11.88
CA VAL A 210 13.20 16.80 -10.45
C VAL A 210 12.30 17.74 -9.65
N LEU A 211 11.49 17.20 -8.73
CA LEU A 211 10.49 17.98 -7.98
C LEU A 211 10.52 17.70 -6.46
N ASN A 212 11.19 18.58 -5.72
CA ASN A 212 11.12 18.64 -4.26
C ASN A 212 9.73 19.13 -3.81
N SER A 213 8.78 18.20 -3.63
CA SER A 213 7.39 18.50 -3.28
C SER A 213 7.08 18.28 -1.80
N LEU A 214 6.34 19.22 -1.20
CA LEU A 214 5.72 19.02 0.12
C LEU A 214 4.35 18.34 -0.06
N ILE A 215 4.22 17.12 0.45
CA ILE A 215 3.03 16.28 0.24
C ILE A 215 2.00 16.52 1.36
N ILE A 216 1.06 17.44 1.12
CA ILE A 216 -0.01 17.79 2.08
C ILE A 216 -1.33 17.02 1.87
N ALA A 217 -1.52 16.35 0.72
CA ALA A 217 -2.74 15.61 0.44
C ALA A 217 -2.71 14.20 1.06
N ILE A 218 -3.80 13.80 1.72
CA ILE A 218 -3.85 12.58 2.52
C ILE A 218 -3.87 11.33 1.62
N PHE A 219 -2.97 10.37 1.86
CA PHE A 219 -2.80 9.15 1.07
C PHE A 219 -4.02 8.22 1.04
N SER A 220 -4.90 8.28 2.05
CA SER A 220 -6.17 7.56 2.11
C SER A 220 -7.29 8.16 1.25
N TYR A 221 -6.99 9.17 0.43
CA TYR A 221 -7.87 9.70 -0.61
C TYR A 221 -7.34 9.29 -1.99
N ALA A 222 -8.24 9.03 -2.95
CA ALA A 222 -7.84 8.54 -4.28
C ALA A 222 -6.96 9.54 -5.06
N SER A 223 -7.04 10.84 -4.76
CA SER A 223 -6.09 11.85 -5.28
C SER A 223 -4.67 11.65 -4.73
N GLY A 224 -4.53 11.18 -3.48
CA GLY A 224 -3.26 10.82 -2.85
C GLY A 224 -2.55 9.67 -3.55
N LEU A 225 -3.30 8.69 -4.06
CA LEU A 225 -2.76 7.62 -4.90
C LEU A 225 -2.07 8.20 -6.14
N PHE A 226 -2.87 8.81 -7.01
CA PHE A 226 -2.40 9.23 -8.33
C PHE A 226 -1.26 10.26 -8.23
N ILE A 227 -1.48 11.35 -7.48
CA ILE A 227 -0.57 12.51 -7.47
C ILE A 227 0.70 12.26 -6.65
N TYR A 228 0.70 11.37 -5.66
CA TYR A 228 1.81 11.28 -4.70
C TYR A 228 2.35 9.87 -4.47
N LEU A 229 1.52 8.88 -4.13
CA LEU A 229 1.99 7.50 -3.95
C LEU A 229 2.56 6.91 -5.24
N THR A 230 2.00 7.30 -6.40
CA THR A 230 2.47 6.81 -7.70
C THR A 230 3.55 7.73 -8.31
N PHE A 231 3.36 9.04 -8.27
CA PHE A 231 4.24 10.01 -8.95
C PHE A 231 5.69 9.98 -8.42
N GLY A 232 5.88 9.81 -7.11
CA GLY A 232 7.20 9.70 -6.47
C GLY A 232 8.01 8.46 -6.87
N LEU A 233 7.46 7.53 -7.66
CA LEU A 233 8.21 6.44 -8.30
C LEU A 233 8.89 6.85 -9.62
N PHE A 234 8.46 7.97 -10.22
CA PHE A 234 8.91 8.43 -11.54
C PHE A 234 9.66 9.77 -11.49
N SER A 235 9.46 10.57 -10.44
CA SER A 235 10.31 11.72 -10.13
C SER A 235 11.78 11.32 -10.12
N ARG A 236 12.61 12.04 -10.87
CA ARG A 236 14.06 11.88 -10.92
C ARG A 236 14.77 12.94 -10.06
#